data_AF-A0ABD2NLV0-F1
#
_entry.id   AF-A0ABD2NLV0-F1
#
_cell.length_a   1.000
_cell.length_b   1.000
_cell.length_c   1.000
_cell.angle_alpha   90.00
_cell.angle_beta   90.00
_cell.angle_gamma   90.00
#
_symmetry.space_group_name_H-M   'P 1'
#
loop_
_entity.id
_entity.type
_entity.pdbx_description
1 polymer ?
#
loop_
_entity_poly.entity_id
_entity_poly.type
_entity_poly.pdbx_seq_one_letter_code
_entity_poly.pdbx_strand_id
1 'polypeptide(L)'
;MDAETVAAMLLLKDEEEADMLQLLSSTRNETNVLYKSRTDEGYYRILIESQLNADDEKFRGFLRLNKNQFDFVLSLIHDDLNKQSTNRVKILVSQRGKLALTLR
;
A
#
# COMPACT_ATOMS: atom_id res chain seq x y z
N MET A 1 42.98 -18.08 29.33
CA MET A 1 42.46 -17.73 27.99
C MET A 1 43.64 -17.70 27.07
N ASP A 2 43.65 -18.60 26.12
CA ASP A 2 44.80 -18.82 25.24
C ASP A 2 44.73 -17.80 24.09
N ALA A 3 45.88 -17.40 23.55
CA ALA A 3 45.95 -16.37 22.50
C ALA A 3 45.06 -16.71 21.28
N GLU A 4 44.92 -18.00 20.98
CA GLU A 4 44.05 -18.53 19.92
C GLU A 4 42.56 -18.26 20.19
N THR A 5 42.11 -18.39 21.44
CA THR A 5 40.71 -18.10 21.82
C THR A 5 40.38 -16.61 21.70
N VAL A 6 41.34 -15.73 21.98
CA VAL A 6 41.19 -14.28 21.82
C VAL A 6 41.16 -13.90 20.34
N ALA A 7 42.02 -14.52 19.52
CA ALA A 7 42.04 -14.30 18.07
C ALA A 7 40.73 -14.75 17.40
N ALA A 8 40.19 -15.91 17.79
CA ALA A 8 38.90 -16.40 17.28
C ALA A 8 37.73 -15.47 17.64
N MET A 9 37.70 -14.93 18.86
CA MET A 9 36.68 -13.95 19.28
C MET A 9 36.76 -12.63 18.49
N LEU A 10 37.97 -12.18 18.16
CA LEU A 10 38.15 -10.96 17.35
C LEU A 10 37.66 -11.16 15.92
N LEU A 11 38.00 -12.30 15.29
CA LEU A 11 37.54 -12.62 13.93
C LEU A 11 36.02 -12.73 13.82
N LEU A 12 35.36 -13.39 14.79
CA LEU A 12 33.90 -13.49 14.81
C LEU A 12 33.21 -12.12 14.94
N LYS A 13 33.80 -11.24 15.74
CA LYS A 13 33.25 -9.89 15.94
C LYS A 13 33.39 -9.03 14.68
N ASP A 14 34.50 -9.15 13.97
CA ASP A 14 34.74 -8.45 12.71
C ASP A 14 33.80 -8.96 11.59
N GLU A 15 33.52 -10.28 11.55
CA GLU A 15 32.53 -10.87 10.63
C GLU A 15 31.10 -10.37 10.93
N GLU A 16 30.68 -10.36 12.19
CA GLU A 16 29.36 -9.83 12.60
C GLU A 16 29.19 -8.33 12.25
N GLU A 17 30.26 -7.52 12.39
CA GLU A 17 30.25 -6.11 12.00
C GLU A 17 30.15 -5.92 10.48
N ALA A 18 30.85 -6.76 9.71
CA ALA A 18 30.79 -6.75 8.25
C ALA A 18 29.38 -7.11 7.73
N ASP A 19 28.75 -8.13 8.31
CA ASP A 19 27.40 -8.56 7.96
C ASP A 19 26.36 -7.48 8.30
N MET A 20 26.50 -6.80 9.43
CA MET A 20 25.66 -5.65 9.78
C MET A 20 25.81 -4.50 8.78
N LEU A 21 27.05 -4.16 8.39
CA LEU A 21 27.32 -3.13 7.39
C LEU A 21 26.74 -3.50 6.03
N GLN A 22 26.76 -4.78 5.65
CA GLN A 22 26.14 -5.27 4.43
C GLN A 22 24.61 -5.15 4.47
N LEU A 23 23.99 -5.43 5.61
CA LEU A 23 22.54 -5.27 5.80
C LEU A 23 22.11 -3.78 5.73
N LEU A 24 22.93 -2.89 6.28
CA LEU A 24 22.66 -1.44 6.28
C LEU A 24 22.95 -0.79 4.92
N SER A 25 23.93 -1.31 4.17
CA SER A 25 24.28 -0.85 2.82
C SER A 25 23.42 -1.48 1.72
N SER A 26 22.61 -2.49 2.06
CA SER A 26 21.62 -3.07 1.16
C SER A 26 20.65 -1.98 0.71
N THR A 27 20.84 -1.51 -0.52
CA THR A 27 19.96 -0.51 -1.11
C THR A 27 18.57 -1.10 -1.23
N ARG A 28 17.57 -0.33 -0.79
CA ARG A 28 16.17 -0.74 -0.88
C ARG A 28 15.85 -0.98 -2.35
N ASN A 29 15.43 -2.20 -2.68
CA ASN A 29 15.01 -2.56 -4.05
C ASN A 29 14.09 -1.47 -4.60
N GLU A 30 14.35 -1.07 -5.85
CA GLU A 30 13.51 -0.08 -6.52
C GLU A 30 12.04 -0.48 -6.45
N THR A 31 11.20 0.48 -6.09
CA THR A 31 9.75 0.29 -6.06
C THR A 31 9.29 -0.22 -7.43
N ASN A 32 8.62 -1.38 -7.46
CA ASN A 32 8.14 -2.00 -8.69
C ASN A 32 7.35 -0.97 -9.54
N VAL A 33 7.56 -0.98 -10.85
CA VAL A 33 6.95 -0.07 -11.83
C VAL A 33 5.42 0.00 -11.66
N LEU A 34 4.78 -1.12 -11.31
CA LEU A 34 3.34 -1.17 -11.02
C LEU A 34 2.92 -0.22 -9.88
N TYR A 35 3.78 0.01 -8.89
CA TYR A 35 3.52 0.97 -7.81
C TYR A 35 3.89 2.40 -8.19
N LYS A 36 4.82 2.59 -9.15
CA LYS A 36 5.15 3.91 -9.71
C LYS A 36 4.01 4.43 -10.60
N SER A 37 3.35 3.57 -11.37
CA SER A 37 2.21 3.97 -12.23
C SER A 37 0.93 4.28 -11.45
N ARG A 38 0.75 3.72 -10.24
CA ARG A 38 -0.41 3.99 -9.38
C ARG A 38 -0.61 5.47 -9.05
N THR A 39 0.48 6.23 -8.95
CA THR A 39 0.46 7.67 -8.67
C THR A 39 -0.22 8.46 -9.79
N ASP A 40 0.00 8.07 -11.04
CA ASP A 40 -0.54 8.76 -12.22
C ASP A 40 -1.87 8.15 -12.68
N GLU A 41 -1.98 6.82 -12.69
CA GLU A 41 -3.14 6.11 -13.23
C GLU A 41 -4.30 6.06 -12.24
N GLY A 42 -4.01 6.02 -10.94
CA GLY A 42 -5.01 5.80 -9.90
C GLY A 42 -5.89 4.60 -10.24
N TYR A 43 -5.45 3.38 -9.91
CA TYR A 43 -6.10 2.10 -10.27
C TYR A 43 -7.65 2.09 -10.10
N TYR A 44 -8.16 2.89 -9.17
CA TYR A 44 -9.58 3.08 -8.87
C TYR A 44 -10.25 4.27 -9.57
N ARG A 45 -9.50 5.32 -9.88
CA ARG A 45 -10.00 6.55 -10.46
C ARG A 45 -10.55 6.32 -11.86
N ILE A 46 -9.77 5.65 -12.72
CA ILE A 46 -10.20 5.34 -14.09
C ILE A 46 -11.41 4.39 -14.07
N LEU A 47 -11.40 3.33 -13.27
CA LEU A 47 -12.48 2.34 -13.28
C LEU A 47 -13.79 2.89 -12.73
N ILE A 48 -13.75 3.57 -11.58
CA ILE A 48 -14.97 4.04 -10.91
C ILE A 48 -15.45 5.39 -11.44
N GLU A 49 -14.54 6.37 -11.56
CA GLU A 49 -14.94 7.72 -11.96
C GLU A 49 -15.26 7.80 -13.46
N SER A 50 -14.58 7.03 -14.32
CA SER A 50 -14.80 7.12 -15.78
C SER A 50 -15.76 6.07 -16.34
N GLN A 51 -15.66 4.80 -15.94
CA GLN A 51 -16.40 3.72 -16.59
C GLN A 51 -17.68 3.32 -15.87
N LEU A 52 -17.66 3.26 -14.54
CA LEU A 52 -18.81 2.82 -13.74
C LEU A 52 -19.79 3.96 -13.45
N ASN A 53 -19.31 5.19 -13.21
CA ASN A 53 -20.22 6.31 -12.98
C ASN A 53 -21.01 6.75 -14.23
N ALA A 54 -20.54 6.43 -15.44
CA ALA A 54 -21.22 6.81 -16.68
C ALA A 54 -22.42 5.92 -17.03
N ASP A 55 -22.49 4.70 -16.48
CA ASP A 55 -23.42 3.65 -16.89
C ASP A 55 -23.98 2.93 -15.65
N ASP A 56 -25.27 3.15 -15.37
CA ASP A 56 -25.95 2.63 -14.19
C ASP A 56 -26.07 1.10 -14.18
N GLU A 57 -26.20 0.46 -15.35
CA GLU A 57 -26.26 -1.00 -15.45
C GLU A 57 -24.91 -1.62 -15.13
N LYS A 58 -23.82 -1.04 -15.68
CA LYS A 58 -22.47 -1.48 -15.34
C LYS A 58 -22.14 -1.23 -13.88
N PHE A 59 -22.53 -0.08 -13.34
CA PHE A 59 -22.37 0.22 -11.91
C PHE A 59 -23.01 -0.87 -11.05
N ARG A 60 -24.28 -1.19 -11.34
CA ARG A 60 -25.03 -2.20 -10.60
C ARG A 60 -24.48 -3.61 -10.81
N GLY A 61 -24.07 -3.96 -12.02
CA GLY A 61 -23.48 -5.26 -12.33
C GLY A 61 -22.16 -5.48 -11.60
N PHE A 62 -21.35 -4.43 -11.47
CA PHE A 62 -20.04 -4.50 -10.83
C PHE A 62 -20.10 -4.45 -9.30
N LEU A 63 -20.88 -3.52 -8.73
CA LEU A 63 -20.95 -3.29 -7.27
C LEU A 63 -22.12 -3.99 -6.60
N ARG A 64 -23.02 -4.62 -7.37
CA ARG A 64 -24.28 -5.25 -6.89
C ARG A 64 -25.23 -4.31 -6.14
N LEU A 65 -24.96 -3.01 -6.18
CA LEU A 65 -25.74 -1.94 -5.59
C LEU A 65 -26.04 -0.88 -6.65
N ASN A 66 -27.16 -0.16 -6.51
CA ASN A 66 -27.37 1.05 -7.28
C ASN A 66 -26.60 2.23 -6.67
N LYS A 67 -26.45 3.33 -7.42
CA LYS A 67 -25.69 4.51 -6.97
C LYS A 67 -26.24 5.09 -5.67
N ASN A 68 -27.55 5.20 -5.54
CA ASN A 68 -28.19 5.75 -4.35
C ASN A 68 -27.92 4.90 -3.10
N GLN A 69 -27.99 3.57 -3.21
CA GLN A 69 -27.64 2.64 -2.14
C GLN A 69 -26.16 2.73 -1.79
N PHE A 70 -25.30 2.83 -2.79
CA PHE A 70 -23.87 3.00 -2.58
C PHE A 70 -23.56 4.29 -1.83
N ASP A 71 -24.15 5.41 -2.25
CA ASP A 71 -23.97 6.72 -1.61
C ASP A 71 -24.57 6.76 -0.20
N PHE A 72 -25.69 6.08 0.02
CA PHE A 72 -26.29 5.91 1.34
C PHE A 72 -25.39 5.09 2.28
N VAL A 73 -24.84 3.96 1.82
CA VAL A 73 -23.90 3.18 2.63
C VAL A 73 -22.65 4.01 2.89
N LEU A 74 -22.13 4.72 1.88
CA LEU A 74 -20.97 5.57 2.01
C LEU A 74 -21.19 6.66 3.06
N SER A 75 -22.37 7.27 3.14
CA SER A 75 -22.66 8.31 4.14
C SER A 75 -22.70 7.76 5.57
N LEU A 76 -23.11 6.52 5.77
CA LEU A 76 -23.14 5.88 7.09
C LEU A 76 -21.74 5.57 7.65
N ILE A 77 -20.80 5.19 6.78
CA ILE A 77 -19.45 4.74 7.17
C ILE A 77 -18.35 5.74 6.78
N HIS A 78 -18.74 6.93 6.30
CA HIS A 78 -17.83 7.92 5.74
C HIS A 78 -16.68 8.24 6.70
N ASP A 79 -17.04 8.45 7.97
CA ASP A 79 -16.11 8.86 9.02
C ASP A 79 -15.22 7.70 9.46
N ASP A 80 -15.74 6.47 9.48
CA ASP A 80 -14.97 5.25 9.78
C ASP A 80 -13.94 4.93 8.67
N LEU A 81 -14.25 5.30 7.43
CA LEU A 81 -13.34 5.15 6.30
C LEU A 81 -12.31 6.27 6.22
N ASN A 82 -12.49 7.35 6.96
CA ASN A 82 -11.54 8.46 7.00
C ASN A 82 -10.30 8.06 7.80
N LYS A 83 -9.13 8.07 7.15
CA LYS A 83 -7.84 7.78 7.80
C LYS A 83 -6.87 8.87 7.43
N GLN A 84 -6.09 9.34 8.41
CA GLN A 84 -5.06 10.33 8.17
C GLN A 84 -3.91 9.74 7.34
N SER A 85 -3.28 10.59 6.54
CA SER A 85 -2.08 10.19 5.80
C SER A 85 -0.92 10.00 6.78
N THR A 86 0.05 9.19 6.38
CA THR A 86 1.25 8.95 7.18
C THR A 86 2.48 9.23 6.33
N ASN A 87 3.64 9.43 6.96
CA ASN A 87 4.91 9.64 6.24
C ASN A 87 5.18 8.52 5.22
N ARG A 88 4.70 7.30 5.50
CA ARG A 88 4.82 6.13 4.63
C ARG A 88 3.75 6.07 3.53
N VAL A 89 2.54 6.59 3.78
CA VAL A 89 1.42 6.60 2.83
C VAL A 89 0.91 8.03 2.69
N LYS A 90 1.51 8.75 1.74
CA LYS A 90 1.19 10.16 1.46
C LYS A 90 -0.12 10.33 0.69
N ILE A 91 -0.41 9.41 -0.23
CA ILE A 91 -1.62 9.41 -1.05
C ILE A 91 -2.55 8.33 -0.52
N LEU A 92 -3.73 8.75 -0.08
CA LEU A 92 -4.76 7.87 0.44
C LEU A 92 -5.76 7.51 -0.65
N VAL A 93 -6.26 6.28 -0.59
CA VAL A 93 -7.45 5.91 -1.35
C VAL A 93 -8.66 6.66 -0.77
N SER A 94 -9.47 7.26 -1.63
CA SER A 94 -10.70 7.95 -1.21
C SER A 94 -11.66 7.00 -0.49
N GLN A 95 -12.53 7.54 0.37
CA GLN A 95 -13.57 6.77 1.07
C GLN A 95 -14.43 5.99 0.07
N ARG A 96 -14.83 6.65 -1.03
CA ARG A 96 -15.56 6.05 -2.14
C ARG A 96 -14.82 4.86 -2.74
N GLY A 97 -13.51 5.02 -3.00
CA GLY A 97 -12.66 3.96 -3.53
C GLY A 97 -12.50 2.78 -2.57
N LYS A 98 -12.39 3.06 -1.26
CA LYS A 98 -12.33 2.02 -0.22
C LYS A 98 -13.61 1.19 -0.17
N LEU A 99 -14.78 1.84 -0.19
CA LEU A 99 -16.06 1.11 -0.20
C LEU A 99 -16.20 0.24 -1.45
N ALA A 100 -15.86 0.78 -2.62
CA ALA A 100 -15.95 0.02 -3.86
C ALA A 100 -14.91 -1.11 -3.99
N LEU A 101 -13.74 -0.99 -3.34
CA LEU A 101 -12.80 -2.09 -3.14
C LEU A 101 -13.42 -3.22 -2.32
N THR A 102 -14.13 -2.88 -1.25
CA THR A 102 -14.69 -3.85 -0.31
C THR A 102 -15.89 -4.61 -0.87
N LEU A 103 -16.68 -3.98 -1.73
CA LEU A 103 -17.88 -4.58 -2.32
C LEU A 103 -17.60 -5.52 -3.52
N ARG A 104 -16.34 -5.63 -3.95
CA ARG A 104 -15.92 -6.45 -5.09
C ARG A 104 -15.18 -7.70 -4.62
#